data_AF-A0AAE6Z050-F1
#
_entry.id   AF-A0AAE6Z050-F1
#
_cell.length_a   1.000
_cell.length_b   1.000
_cell.length_c   1.000
_cell.angle_alpha   90.00
_cell.angle_beta   90.00
_cell.angle_gamma   90.00
#
_symmetry.space_group_name_H-M   'P 1'
#
loop_
_entity.id
_entity.type
_entity.pdbx_description
1 polymer ?
#
loop_
_entity_poly.entity_id
_entity_poly.type
_entity_poly.pdbx_seq_one_letter_code
_entity_poly.pdbx_strand_id
1 'polypeptide(L)'
;MGDTRFFHLLARTSVAMSEYLPFIKNVEVMEFLGYPGLLTLSGDFDVIQFDDRLFDDFSCDLISEVLNSVSKRKTEYLAGRIMAMKGLVLLGRSESPVNVGKHRAPV
;
A
#
# COMPACT_ATOMS: atom_id res chain seq x y z
N MET A 1 -20.67 -24.99 16.14
CA MET A 1 -21.44 -23.76 16.43
C MET A 1 -20.54 -22.61 16.02
N GLY A 2 -20.68 -22.14 14.77
CA GLY A 2 -19.76 -21.21 14.13
C GLY A 2 -19.91 -19.81 14.71
N ASP A 3 -18.79 -19.18 15.06
CA ASP A 3 -18.74 -17.84 15.64
C ASP A 3 -18.93 -16.79 14.54
N THR A 4 -20.19 -16.51 14.22
CA THR A 4 -20.62 -15.53 13.22
C THR A 4 -20.61 -14.11 13.83
N ARG A 5 -19.46 -13.66 14.37
CA ARG A 5 -19.35 -12.35 15.06
C ARG A 5 -18.27 -11.40 14.54
N PHE A 6 -17.84 -11.55 13.29
CA PHE A 6 -16.84 -10.66 12.67
C PHE A 6 -17.29 -9.90 11.42
N PHE A 7 -18.54 -10.04 10.96
CA PHE A 7 -18.96 -9.52 9.64
C PHE A 7 -19.76 -8.22 9.64
N HIS A 8 -19.95 -7.56 10.78
CA HIS A 8 -20.58 -6.24 10.82
C HIS A 8 -19.57 -5.24 11.38
N LEU A 9 -18.96 -4.44 10.51
CA LEU A 9 -18.59 -3.02 10.70
C LEU A 9 -17.54 -2.55 9.65
N LEU A 10 -17.71 -2.91 8.37
CA LEU A 10 -16.86 -2.40 7.29
C LEU A 10 -17.69 -1.45 6.43
N ALA A 11 -17.26 -0.19 6.35
CA ALA A 11 -17.75 0.73 5.32
C ALA A 11 -16.78 0.64 4.14
N ARG A 12 -17.26 0.18 2.98
CA ARG A 12 -16.48 0.19 1.74
C ARG A 12 -16.69 1.53 1.07
N THR A 13 -15.67 2.37 1.10
CA THR A 13 -15.69 3.65 0.39
C THR A 13 -14.71 3.54 -0.77
N SER A 14 -15.20 3.56 -2.01
CA SER A 14 -14.29 3.75 -3.14
C SER A 14 -13.86 5.21 -3.15
N VAL A 15 -12.72 5.52 -2.53
CA VAL A 15 -12.12 6.84 -2.70
C VAL A 15 -11.53 6.86 -4.11
N ALA A 16 -12.03 7.75 -4.96
CA ALA A 16 -11.40 8.03 -6.25
C ALA A 16 -10.03 8.65 -5.97
N MET A 17 -8.98 7.81 -5.95
CA MET A 17 -7.60 8.27 -5.90
C MET A 17 -7.32 9.02 -7.20
N SER A 18 -7.18 10.34 -7.13
CA SER A 18 -6.92 11.20 -8.29
C SER A 18 -5.48 11.12 -8.79
N GLU A 19 -4.63 10.34 -8.14
CA GLU A 19 -3.22 10.18 -8.50
C GLU A 19 -2.97 8.93 -9.30
N TYR A 20 -2.16 9.10 -10.34
CA TYR A 20 -1.71 8.03 -11.21
C TYR A 20 -0.86 7.02 -10.41
N LEU A 21 -1.35 5.78 -10.33
CA LEU A 21 -0.59 4.64 -9.83
C LEU A 21 -0.23 3.74 -11.02
N PRO A 22 0.99 3.85 -11.57
CA PRO A 22 1.32 3.29 -12.89
C PRO A 22 1.07 1.80 -13.02
N PHE A 23 1.26 1.05 -11.93
CA PHE A 23 1.20 -0.41 -11.91
C PHE A 23 0.28 -0.97 -10.83
N ILE A 24 -0.41 -0.13 -10.05
CA ILE A 24 -1.36 -0.55 -9.01
C ILE A 24 -2.77 -0.26 -9.50
N LYS A 25 -3.62 -1.30 -9.52
CA LYS A 25 -4.97 -1.29 -10.08
C LYS A 25 -5.97 -1.71 -9.00
N ASN A 26 -7.24 -1.42 -9.24
CA ASN A 26 -8.36 -1.85 -8.38
C ASN A 26 -8.14 -1.49 -6.89
N VAL A 27 -7.67 -0.27 -6.62
CA VAL A 27 -7.43 0.17 -5.24
C VAL A 27 -8.76 0.32 -4.51
N GLU A 28 -8.86 -0.33 -3.36
CA GLU A 28 -9.98 -0.26 -2.46
C GLU A 28 -9.53 0.25 -1.09
N VAL A 29 -10.36 1.11 -0.50
CA VAL A 29 -10.20 1.59 0.86
C VAL A 29 -11.33 1.03 1.69
N MET A 30 -10.98 0.50 2.84
CA MET A 30 -11.91 -0.07 3.80
C MET A 30 -11.68 0.58 5.15
N GLU A 31 -12.72 1.22 5.67
CA GLU A 31 -12.71 1.80 7.01
C GLU A 31 -13.43 0.88 7.98
N PHE A 32 -12.90 0.83 9.20
CA PHE A 32 -13.51 0.08 10.29
C PHE A 32 -14.44 1.00 11.08
N LEU A 33 -15.74 0.75 10.97
CA LEU A 33 -16.72 1.48 11.75
C LEU A 33 -16.39 1.31 13.25
N GLY A 34 -16.48 2.41 14.01
CA GLY A 34 -16.14 2.42 15.43
C GLY A 34 -14.64 2.54 15.75
N TYR A 35 -13.75 2.51 14.75
CA TYR A 35 -12.30 2.68 14.92
C TYR A 35 -11.79 3.85 14.06
N PRO A 36 -12.07 5.10 14.45
CA PRO A 36 -11.58 6.27 13.72
C PRO A 36 -10.05 6.25 13.68
N GLY A 37 -9.49 6.41 12.49
CA GLY A 37 -8.04 6.34 12.27
C GLY A 37 -7.51 4.94 11.94
N LEU A 38 -8.39 3.94 11.76
CA LEU A 38 -8.02 2.62 11.25
C LEU A 38 -8.65 2.38 9.88
N LEU A 39 -7.81 2.09 8.89
CA LEU A 39 -8.22 1.76 7.54
C LEU A 39 -7.32 0.68 6.93
N THR A 40 -7.83 -0.01 5.92
CA THR A 40 -7.09 -0.94 5.07
C THR A 40 -7.11 -0.44 3.64
N LEU A 41 -5.96 -0.48 2.99
CA LEU A 41 -5.82 -0.31 1.55
C LEU A 41 -5.50 -1.68 0.92
N SER A 42 -6.25 -2.05 -0.11
CA SER A 42 -5.98 -3.24 -0.93
C SER A 42 -5.97 -2.87 -2.40
N GLY A 43 -5.19 -3.59 -3.21
CA GLY A 43 -5.15 -3.39 -4.65
C GLY A 43 -4.34 -4.49 -5.33
N ASP A 44 -4.46 -4.56 -6.65
CA ASP A 44 -3.71 -5.48 -7.50
C ASP A 44 -2.49 -4.77 -8.09
N PHE A 45 -1.39 -5.48 -8.30
CA PHE A 45 -0.22 -4.92 -8.99
C PHE A 45 0.10 -5.65 -10.28
N ASP A 46 0.58 -4.92 -11.28
CA ASP A 46 0.95 -5.41 -12.60
C ASP A 46 2.47 -5.40 -12.80
N VAL A 47 3.07 -6.59 -12.77
CA VAL A 47 4.53 -6.76 -12.94
C VAL A 47 5.00 -6.35 -14.34
N ILE A 48 4.13 -6.36 -15.35
CA ILE A 48 4.50 -5.99 -16.73
C ILE A 48 4.71 -4.47 -16.83
N GLN A 49 3.96 -3.69 -16.03
CA GLN A 49 4.05 -2.23 -15.99
C GLN A 49 5.08 -1.72 -14.98
N PHE A 50 5.75 -2.64 -14.26
CA PHE A 50 6.79 -2.29 -13.30
C PHE A 50 8.12 -1.97 -13.98
N ASP A 51 8.76 -0.89 -13.53
CA ASP A 51 10.09 -0.46 -13.91
C ASP A 51 10.86 -0.08 -12.64
N ASP A 52 12.15 -0.45 -12.55
CA ASP A 52 12.97 -0.14 -11.38
C ASP A 52 13.09 1.39 -11.14
N ARG A 53 12.93 2.23 -12.18
CA ARG A 53 12.89 3.70 -12.07
C ARG A 53 11.75 4.22 -11.20
N LEU A 54 10.69 3.43 -11.01
CA LEU A 54 9.58 3.79 -10.15
C LEU A 54 10.00 3.90 -8.67
N PHE A 55 11.10 3.28 -8.26
CA PHE A 55 11.62 3.50 -6.90
C PHE A 55 12.02 4.97 -6.68
N ASP A 56 12.65 5.58 -7.68
CA ASP A 56 13.05 6.99 -7.63
C ASP A 56 11.82 7.92 -7.71
N ASP A 57 10.88 7.63 -8.61
CA ASP A 57 9.65 8.43 -8.80
C ASP A 57 8.82 8.52 -7.52
N PHE A 58 8.79 7.44 -6.72
CA PHE A 58 8.06 7.37 -5.45
C PHE A 58 8.94 7.60 -4.22
N SER A 59 10.19 8.03 -4.39
CA SER A 59 11.15 8.29 -3.30
C SER A 59 11.26 7.11 -2.31
N CYS A 60 11.21 5.88 -2.81
CA CYS A 60 11.26 4.66 -2.02
C CYS A 60 12.63 3.99 -2.16
N ASP A 61 13.23 3.60 -1.04
CA ASP A 61 14.53 2.92 -1.07
C ASP A 61 14.47 1.52 -1.73
N LEU A 62 15.25 1.33 -2.78
CA LEU A 62 15.57 0.01 -3.33
C LEU A 62 16.67 -0.66 -2.51
N ILE A 63 16.26 -1.39 -1.46
CA ILE A 63 17.21 -2.10 -0.56
C ILE A 63 17.92 -3.25 -1.25
N SER A 64 19.14 -3.57 -0.80
CA SER A 64 20.02 -4.59 -1.40
C SER A 64 19.38 -5.98 -1.47
N GLU A 65 18.50 -6.33 -0.54
CA GLU A 65 17.78 -7.60 -0.52
C GLU A 65 16.69 -7.69 -1.60
N VAL A 66 16.13 -6.54 -2.00
CA VAL A 66 15.13 -6.44 -3.06
C VAL A 66 15.79 -6.17 -4.42
N LEU A 67 16.94 -5.50 -4.43
CA LEU A 67 17.73 -5.19 -5.62
C LEU A 67 18.01 -6.41 -6.49
N ASN A 68 18.38 -7.53 -5.86
CA ASN A 68 18.70 -8.79 -6.55
C ASN A 68 17.48 -9.74 -6.68
N SER A 69 16.30 -9.30 -6.25
CA SER A 69 15.09 -10.11 -6.36
C SER A 69 14.47 -10.02 -7.75
N VAL A 70 13.68 -11.03 -8.11
CA VAL A 70 12.88 -11.03 -9.35
C VAL A 70 11.89 -9.86 -9.39
N SER A 71 11.54 -9.38 -10.60
CA SER A 71 10.68 -8.20 -10.79
C SER A 71 9.38 -8.27 -10.00
N LYS A 72 8.75 -9.46 -9.91
CA LYS A 72 7.54 -9.67 -9.09
C LYS A 72 7.72 -9.23 -7.64
N ARG A 73 8.85 -9.57 -7.02
CA ARG A 73 9.14 -9.25 -5.62
C ARG A 73 9.46 -7.77 -5.45
N LYS A 74 10.16 -7.15 -6.40
CA LYS A 74 10.39 -5.70 -6.42
C LYS A 74 9.07 -4.92 -6.55
N THR A 75 8.21 -5.38 -7.46
CA THR A 75 6.87 -4.82 -7.70
C THR A 75 6.02 -4.87 -6.43
N GLU A 76 5.93 -6.04 -5.79
CA GLU A 76 5.18 -6.23 -4.54
C GLU A 76 5.68 -5.31 -3.42
N TYR A 77 7.01 -5.22 -3.28
CA TYR A 77 7.64 -4.39 -2.26
C TYR A 77 7.34 -2.90 -2.46
N LEU A 78 7.48 -2.39 -3.68
CA LEU A 78 7.17 -1.00 -4.00
C LEU A 78 5.66 -0.72 -3.87
N ALA A 79 4.80 -1.61 -4.37
CA ALA A 79 3.33 -1.48 -4.26
C ALA A 79 2.90 -1.33 -2.80
N GLY A 80 3.41 -2.19 -1.91
CA GLY A 80 3.09 -2.12 -0.49
C GLY A 80 3.45 -0.78 0.16
N ARG A 81 4.59 -0.19 -0.22
CA ARG A 81 5.02 1.12 0.28
C ARG A 81 4.17 2.25 -0.26
N ILE A 82 3.88 2.25 -1.55
CA ILE A 82 3.00 3.26 -2.16
C ILE A 82 1.62 3.22 -1.50
N MET A 83 1.06 2.03 -1.31
CA MET A 83 -0.23 1.88 -0.61
C MET A 83 -0.15 2.36 0.85
N ALA A 84 0.94 2.09 1.56
CA ALA A 84 1.12 2.59 2.91
C ALA A 84 1.24 4.12 2.96
N MET A 85 1.98 4.74 2.03
CA MET A 85 2.09 6.20 1.91
C MET A 85 0.71 6.83 1.67
N LYS A 86 -0.09 6.28 0.75
CA LYS A 86 -1.46 6.76 0.50
C LYS A 86 -2.38 6.54 1.70
N GLY A 87 -2.21 5.43 2.43
CA GLY A 87 -2.91 5.19 3.69
C GLY A 87 -2.63 6.26 4.74
N LEU A 88 -1.38 6.70 4.88
CA LEU A 88 -1.01 7.80 5.79
C LEU A 88 -1.69 9.12 5.38
N VAL A 89 -1.72 9.44 4.10
CA VAL A 89 -2.41 10.63 3.56
C VAL A 89 -3.91 10.59 3.87
N LEU A 90 -4.56 9.44 3.65
CA LEU A 90 -5.98 9.23 3.96
C LEU A 90 -6.27 9.36 5.46
N LEU A 91 -5.31 9.06 6.32
CA LEU A 91 -5.36 9.28 7.76
C LEU A 91 -5.04 10.73 8.17
N GLY A 92 -4.91 11.65 7.21
CA GLY A 92 -4.65 13.07 7.46
C GLY A 92 -3.19 13.39 7.79
N ARG A 93 -2.24 12.50 7.45
CA ARG A 93 -0.81 12.77 7.57
C ARG A 93 -0.27 13.36 6.27
N SER A 94 0.88 14.03 6.37
CA SER A 94 1.60 14.48 5.19
C SER A 94 2.12 13.29 4.39
N GLU A 95 2.22 13.45 3.07
CA GLU A 95 2.89 12.49 2.21
C GLU A 95 4.36 12.42 2.60
N SER A 96 4.79 11.24 3.05
CA SER A 96 6.15 10.95 3.49
C SER A 96 6.52 9.55 2.99
N PRO A 97 7.76 9.34 2.52
CA PRO A 97 8.27 8.02 2.21
C PRO A 97 8.12 7.08 3.41
N VAL A 98 7.53 5.90 3.18
CA VAL A 98 7.62 4.81 4.15
C VAL A 98 8.96 4.14 3.90
N ASN A 99 9.88 4.23 4.85
CA ASN A 99 11.27 3.79 4.73
C ASN A 99 11.49 2.41 5.37
N VAL A 100 12.73 1.92 5.32
CA VAL A 100 13.09 0.61 5.86
C VAL A 100 13.69 0.76 7.26
N GLY A 101 12.97 0.25 8.25
CA GLY A 101 13.43 0.18 9.62
C GLY A 101 14.14 -1.14 9.93
N LYS A 102 14.41 -1.34 11.23
CA LYS A 102 15.03 -2.57 11.75
C LYS A 102 14.23 -3.80 11.33
N HIS A 103 14.91 -4.88 10.95
CA HIS A 103 14.29 -6.12 10.47
C HIS A 103 13.32 -5.93 9.29
N ARG A 104 13.53 -4.89 8.47
CA ARG A 104 12.71 -4.59 7.28
C ARG A 104 11.28 -4.14 7.61
N ALA A 105 11.03 -3.73 8.85
CA ALA A 105 9.77 -3.12 9.20
C ALA A 105 9.59 -1.80 8.41
N PRO A 106 8.39 -1.52 7.88
CA PRO A 106 8.10 -0.17 7.38
C PRO A 106 8.17 0.82 8.56
N VAL A 107 8.84 1.95 8.36
CA VAL A 107 8.95 3.05 9.33
C VAL A 107 8.66 4.40 8.70
#